data_AF-A0A349XU60-F1
#
_entry.id   AF-A0A349XU60-F1
#
_cell.length_a   1.000
_cell.length_b   1.000
_cell.length_c   1.000
_cell.angle_alpha   90.00
_cell.angle_beta   90.00
_cell.angle_gamma   90.00
#
_symmetry.space_group_name_H-M   'P 1'
#
loop_
_entity.id
_entity.type
_entity.pdbx_description
1 polymer ?
#
loop_
_entity_poly.entity_id
_entity_poly.type
_entity_poly.pdbx_seq_one_letter_code
_entity_poly.pdbx_strand_id
1 'polypeptide(L)' 'MRLKLSKSELASIKAALERAGDKEIGGQLFGQQIEPSHFRVTTMTIQARPGTFSRFFVDLFQALRDAAKFFEKTDRKS' A
#
# COMPACT_ATOMS: atom_id res chain seq x y z
N MET A 1 2.97 -8.18 -16.02
CA MET A 1 3.03 -7.22 -14.90
C MET A 1 4.16 -7.63 -13.97
N ARG A 2 5.06 -6.71 -13.59
CA ARG A 2 6.10 -6.94 -12.56
C ARG A 2 6.01 -5.87 -11.47
N LEU A 3 6.13 -6.30 -10.22
CA LEU A 3 6.11 -5.42 -9.04
C LEU A 3 7.51 -5.38 -8.43
N LYS A 4 8.02 -4.18 -8.19
CA LYS A 4 9.22 -3.95 -7.40
C LYS A 4 8.81 -3.56 -5.99
N LEU A 5 9.07 -4.47 -5.05
CA LEU A 5 8.90 -4.28 -3.61
C LEU A 5 10.28 -4.03 -2.99
N SER A 6 10.33 -3.12 -2.02
CA SER A 6 11.47 -2.97 -1.11
C SER A 6 11.56 -4.16 -0.14
N LYS A 7 12.70 -4.28 0.55
CA LYS A 7 12.91 -5.35 1.55
C LYS A 7 11.92 -5.25 2.71
N SER A 8 11.60 -4.05 3.16
CA SER A 8 10.65 -3.80 4.26
C SER A 8 9.23 -4.20 3.86
N GLU A 9 8.81 -3.84 2.66
CA GLU A 9 7.50 -4.22 2.10
C GLU A 9 7.35 -5.74 1.98
N LEU A 10 8.39 -6.42 1.47
CA LEU A 10 8.39 -7.88 1.41
C LEU A 10 8.33 -8.52 2.81
N ALA A 11 9.06 -7.96 3.78
CA ALA A 11 9.05 -8.42 5.16
C ALA A 11 7.66 -8.26 5.82
N SER A 12 6.98 -7.14 5.57
CA SER A 12 5.62 -6.89 6.07
C SER A 12 4.62 -7.92 5.54
N ILE A 13 4.69 -8.26 4.25
CA ILE A 13 3.84 -9.30 3.65
C ILE A 13 4.12 -10.66 4.29
N LYS A 14 5.40 -11.03 4.43
CA LYS A 14 5.78 -12.30 5.08
C LYS A 14 5.25 -12.40 6.50
N ALA A 15 5.47 -11.36 7.31
CA ALA A 15 5.00 -11.33 8.70
C ALA A 15 3.47 -11.40 8.80
N ALA A 16 2.73 -10.89 7.81
CA ALA A 16 1.29 -11.00 7.77
C ALA A 16 0.80 -12.40 7.39
N LEU A 17 1.44 -13.03 6.41
CA LEU A 17 1.14 -14.41 6.00
C LEU A 17 1.43 -15.38 7.16
N GLU A 18 2.58 -15.23 7.82
CA GLU A 18 2.95 -16.04 8.99
C GLU A 18 1.93 -15.91 10.12
N ARG A 19 1.42 -14.69 10.35
CA ARG A 19 0.41 -14.43 11.39
C ARG A 19 -0.97 -14.99 11.04
N ALA A 20 -1.32 -15.01 9.76
CA ALA A 20 -2.61 -15.52 9.30
C ALA A 20 -2.68 -17.04 9.28
N GLY A 21 -1.53 -17.72 9.15
CA GLY A 21 -1.45 -19.17 9.13
C GLY A 21 -2.13 -19.74 7.88
N ASP A 22 -3.23 -20.46 8.09
CA ASP A 22 -4.06 -21.06 7.05
C ASP A 22 -5.19 -20.13 6.53
N LYS A 23 -5.34 -18.95 7.12
CA LYS A 23 -6.37 -17.98 6.75
C LYS A 23 -5.92 -17.07 5.62
N GLU A 24 -6.86 -16.72 4.75
CA GLU A 24 -6.65 -15.72 3.71
C GLU A 24 -6.43 -14.32 4.32
N ILE A 25 -5.49 -13.57 3.74
CA ILE A 25 -5.29 -12.15 4.01
C ILE A 25 -5.62 -11.32 2.77
N GLY A 26 -6.12 -10.11 3.00
CA GLY A 26 -6.38 -9.13 1.94
C GLY A 26 -5.43 -7.94 2.02
N GLY A 27 -5.47 -7.07 1.02
CA GLY A 27 -4.66 -5.85 0.99
C GLY A 27 -4.74 -5.10 -0.33
N GLN A 28 -4.15 -3.90 -0.35
CA GLN A 28 -3.95 -3.11 -1.56
C GLN A 28 -2.48 -2.72 -1.68
N LEU A 29 -2.00 -2.69 -2.93
CA LEU A 29 -0.69 -2.19 -3.28
C LEU A 29 -0.88 -0.94 -4.13
N PHE A 30 -0.32 0.17 -3.69
CA PHE A 30 -0.22 1.40 -4.44
C PHE A 30 1.22 1.56 -4.91
N GLY A 31 1.37 1.95 -6.17
CA GLY A 31 2.68 2.08 -6.76
C GLY A 31 2.68 2.94 -8.00
N GLN A 32 3.87 3.43 -8.31
CA GLN A 32 4.13 4.20 -9.51
C GLN A 32 4.53 3.28 -10.65
N GLN A 33 3.95 3.47 -11.83
CA GLN A 33 4.46 2.85 -13.05
C GLN A 33 5.81 3.47 -13.42
N ILE A 34 6.84 2.65 -13.52
CA ILE A 34 8.20 3.09 -13.87
C ILE A 34 8.56 2.76 -15.32
N GLU A 35 7.94 1.72 -15.88
CA GLU A 35 8.05 1.32 -17.28
C GLU A 35 6.74 0.60 -17.69
N PRO A 36 6.46 0.39 -19.00
CA PRO A 36 5.34 -0.44 -19.43
C PRO A 36 5.29 -1.78 -18.68
N SER A 37 4.18 -2.02 -17.97
CA SER A 37 3.97 -3.22 -17.15
C SER A 37 4.91 -3.41 -15.94
N HIS A 38 5.71 -2.41 -15.54
CA HIS A 38 6.54 -2.43 -14.33
C HIS A 38 6.11 -1.35 -13.34
N PHE A 39 5.84 -1.77 -12.11
CA PHE A 39 5.37 -0.87 -11.05
C PHE A 39 6.28 -0.99 -9.83
N ARG A 40 6.64 0.15 -9.24
CA ARG A 40 7.29 0.21 -7.93
C ARG A 40 6.23 0.48 -6.87
N VAL A 41 6.10 -0.43 -5.92
CA VAL A 41 5.20 -0.24 -4.78
C VAL A 41 5.78 0.86 -3.88
N THR A 42 4.92 1.76 -3.44
CA THR A 42 5.26 2.88 -2.54
C THR A 42 4.46 2.82 -1.25
N THR A 43 3.25 2.24 -1.30
CA THR A 43 2.37 2.09 -0.15
C THR A 43 1.64 0.76 -0.24
N MET A 44 1.46 0.10 0.89
CA MET A 44 0.64 -1.11 0.97
C MET A 44 -0.21 -1.14 2.22
N THR A 45 -1.33 -1.86 2.14
CA THR A 45 -2.17 -2.19 3.29
C THR A 45 -2.31 -3.71 3.42
N ILE A 46 -2.48 -4.18 4.65
CA ILE A 46 -2.69 -5.60 4.96
C ILE A 46 -3.93 -5.69 5.86
N GLN A 47 -4.90 -6.50 5.45
CA GLN A 47 -6.14 -6.74 6.17
C GLN A 47 -6.16 -8.16 6.71
N ALA A 48 -6.23 -8.28 8.04
CA ALA A 48 -6.19 -9.55 8.76
C ALA A 48 -7.58 -10.16 9.07
N ARG A 49 -8.69 -9.52 8.66
CA ARG A 49 -10.06 -9.98 8.91
C ARG A 49 -10.82 -10.20 7.59
N PRO A 50 -11.47 -11.36 7.38
CA PRO A 50 -12.36 -11.56 6.25
C PRO A 50 -13.62 -10.68 6.44
N GLY A 51 -13.95 -9.83 5.46
CA GLY A 51 -15.17 -9.02 5.44
C GLY A 51 -15.03 -7.49 5.35
N THR A 52 -14.00 -6.93 4.68
CA THR A 52 -13.57 -5.52 4.91
C THR A 52 -13.55 -4.62 3.65
N PHE A 53 -14.50 -4.77 2.72
CA PHE A 53 -14.55 -3.91 1.52
C PHE A 53 -14.93 -2.45 1.85
N SER A 54 -15.78 -2.24 2.86
CA SER A 54 -16.30 -0.91 3.26
C SER A 54 -15.32 -0.06 4.08
N ARG A 55 -14.39 -0.66 4.84
CA ARG A 55 -13.32 0.09 5.55
C ARG A 55 -12.22 0.57 4.58
N PHE A 56 -12.08 -0.13 3.44
CA PHE A 56 -11.07 0.14 2.42
C PHE A 56 -11.19 1.54 1.79
N PHE A 57 -12.42 2.02 1.57
CA PHE A 57 -12.65 3.34 0.98
C PHE A 57 -12.30 4.49 1.93
N VAL A 58 -12.51 4.32 3.24
CA VAL A 58 -12.28 5.38 4.24
C VAL A 58 -10.79 5.71 4.35
N ASP A 59 -9.93 4.69 4.37
CA ASP A 59 -8.47 4.88 4.45
C ASP A 59 -7.88 5.49 3.17
N LEU A 60 -8.47 5.23 1.99
CA LEU A 60 -8.00 5.83 0.73
C LEU A 60 -8.22 7.35 0.70
N PHE A 61 -9.35 7.85 1.18
CA PHE A 61 -9.60 9.29 1.30
C PHE A 61 -8.68 9.96 2.32
N GLN A 62 -8.28 9.24 3.37
CA GLN A 62 -7.33 9.74 4.35
C GLN A 62 -5.90 9.77 3.78
N ALA A 63 -5.48 8.71 3.08
CA ALA A 63 -4.20 8.64 2.40
C ALA A 63 -4.04 9.70 1.30
N LEU A 64 -5.10 9.97 0.53
CA LEU A 64 -5.13 11.06 -0.46
C LEU A 64 -4.96 12.44 0.19
N ARG A 65 -5.59 12.67 1.35
CA ARG A 65 -5.43 13.93 2.10
C ARG A 65 -4.02 14.10 2.64
N ASP A 66 -3.41 13.03 3.14
CA ASP A 66 -2.06 13.11 3.70
C ASP A 66 -1.00 13.27 2.59
N ALA A 67 -1.22 12.65 1.42
CA ALA A 67 -0.42 12.89 0.23
C ALA A 67 -0.53 14.36 -0.25
N ALA A 68 -1.75 14.92 -0.32
CA ALA A 68 -1.95 16.33 -0.69
C ALA A 68 -1.21 17.28 0.27
N LYS A 69 -1.32 17.06 1.59
CA LYS A 69 -0.61 17.85 2.60
C LYS A 69 0.91 17.73 2.52
N PHE A 70 1.42 16.57 2.13
CA PHE A 70 2.85 16.36 1.92
C PHE A 70 3.34 17.22 0.75
N PHE A 71 2.65 17.16 -0.40
CA PHE A 71 3.03 17.94 -1.59
C PHE A 71 2.93 19.46 -1.36
N GLU A 72 1.88 19.94 -0.68
CA GLU A 72 1.74 21.36 -0.31
C GLU A 72 2.87 21.88 0.57
N LYS A 73 3.43 21.03 1.46
CA LYS A 73 4.56 21.42 2.32
C LYS A 73 5.87 21.48 1.55
N THR A 74 6.05 20.62 0.55
CA THR A 74 7.26 20.60 -0.28
C THR A 74 7.28 21.68 -1.37
N ASP A 75 6.13 22.22 -1.78
CA ASP A 75 6.04 23.25 -2.83
C ASP A 75 6.41 24.68 -2.35
N ARG A 76 6.74 24.85 -1.06
CA ARG A 76 7.23 26.14 -0.49
C ARG A 76 8.76 26.27 -0.47
N LYS A 77 9.49 25.35 -1.12
CA LYS A 77 10.92 25.48 -1.36
C LYS A 77 11.26 25.12 -2.80
N SER A 78 10.88 26.00 -3.72
CA SER A 78 11.58 26.18 -5.00
C SER A 78 12.02 27.63 -5.13
#